data_AF-A0A8C5UJY2-F1
#
_entry.id   AF-A0A8C5UJY2-F1
#
_cell.length_a   1.000
_cell.length_b   1.000
_cell.length_c   1.000
_cell.angle_alpha   90.00
_cell.angle_beta   90.00
_cell.angle_gamma   90.00
#
_symmetry.space_group_name_H-M   'P 1'
#
loop_
_entity.id
_entity.type
_entity.pdbx_description
1 polymer ?
#
loop_
_entity_poly.entity_id
_entity_poly.type
_entity_poly.pdbx_seq_one_letter_code
_entity_poly.pdbx_strand_id
1 'polypeptide(L)'
;MIESVKLRRQCMLDFYSHYEHLCELQGSLPLKAVKANVTHDAVDLIVDHIKATDWAPLLNALRHSKTLTSIGIRSLHQHSLEEPGLYKR
;
A
#
# COMPACT_ATOMS: atom_id res chain seq x y z
N MET A 1 -7.22 4.53 -29.52
CA MET A 1 -7.65 5.71 -28.72
C MET A 1 -8.64 5.37 -27.58
N ILE A 2 -9.08 4.11 -27.40
CA ILE A 2 -10.08 3.71 -26.39
C ILE A 2 -9.44 3.14 -25.11
N GLU A 3 -8.25 2.55 -25.20
CA GLU A 3 -7.58 1.88 -24.06
C GLU A 3 -7.21 2.84 -22.94
N SER A 4 -6.67 4.02 -23.27
CA SER A 4 -6.33 5.05 -22.28
C SER A 4 -7.55 5.58 -21.52
N VAL A 5 -8.73 5.55 -22.14
CA VAL A 5 -10.00 5.97 -21.52
C VAL A 5 -10.51 4.86 -20.59
N LYS A 6 -10.42 3.60 -21.02
CA LYS A 6 -10.76 2.42 -20.19
C LYS A 6 -9.87 2.36 -18.95
N LEU A 7 -8.56 2.51 -19.12
CA LEU A 7 -7.57 2.52 -18.03
C LEU A 7 -7.90 3.61 -17.00
N ARG A 8 -8.14 4.85 -17.47
CA ARG A 8 -8.52 5.97 -16.58
C ARG A 8 -9.80 5.68 -15.80
N ARG A 9 -10.83 5.12 -16.44
CA ARG A 9 -12.06 4.72 -15.76
C ARG A 9 -11.82 3.62 -14.73
N GLN A 10 -11.02 2.61 -15.07
CA GLN A 10 -10.66 1.53 -14.15
C GLN A 10 -9.96 2.09 -12.90
N CYS A 11 -8.97 2.97 -13.09
CA CYS A 11 -8.26 3.65 -12.00
C CYS A 11 -9.18 4.52 -11.12
N MET A 12 -10.28 5.04 -11.66
CA MET A 12 -11.23 5.82 -10.86
C MET A 12 -12.14 4.96 -9.98
N LEU A 13 -12.33 3.69 -10.33
CA LEU A 13 -13.29 2.79 -9.69
C LEU A 13 -12.61 1.71 -8.84
N ASP A 14 -11.33 1.44 -9.08
CA ASP A 14 -10.57 0.43 -8.39
C ASP A 14 -9.23 0.98 -7.91
N PHE A 15 -9.04 0.94 -6.59
CA PHE A 15 -7.82 1.43 -5.94
C PHE A 15 -6.58 0.71 -6.47
N TYR A 16 -6.64 -0.63 -6.59
CA TYR A 16 -5.47 -1.41 -6.98
C TYR A 16 -5.05 -1.12 -8.43
N SER A 17 -5.99 -0.97 -9.34
CA SER A 17 -5.75 -0.56 -10.73
C SER A 17 -5.09 0.83 -10.81
N HIS A 18 -5.52 1.77 -9.96
CA HIS A 18 -4.88 3.08 -9.88
C HIS A 18 -3.46 3.02 -9.36
N TYR A 19 -3.24 2.25 -8.30
CA TYR A 19 -1.93 2.02 -7.70
C TYR A 19 -0.96 1.36 -8.70
N GLU A 20 -1.41 0.33 -9.43
CA GLU A 20 -0.62 -0.35 -10.45
C GLU A 20 -0.19 0.61 -11.57
N HIS A 21 -1.10 1.46 -12.03
CA HIS A 21 -0.80 2.49 -13.01
C HIS A 21 0.22 3.53 -12.47
N LEU A 22 0.09 3.94 -11.21
CA LEU A 22 1.06 4.86 -10.59
C LEU A 22 2.44 4.23 -10.41
N CYS A 23 2.50 2.92 -10.14
CA CYS A 23 3.77 2.19 -10.08
C CYS A 23 4.49 2.23 -11.44
N GLU A 24 3.76 1.93 -12.52
CA GLU A 24 4.29 1.98 -13.89
C GLU A 24 4.82 3.37 -14.25
N LEU A 25 4.05 4.43 -13.95
CA LEU A 25 4.46 5.81 -14.20
C LEU A 25 5.70 6.25 -13.41
N GLN A 26 5.96 5.65 -12.26
CA GLN A 26 7.06 6.00 -11.35
C GLN A 26 8.24 5.02 -11.45
N GLY A 27 8.17 4.04 -12.36
CA GLY A 27 9.23 3.04 -12.53
C GLY A 27 9.36 2.07 -11.36
N SER A 28 8.29 1.88 -10.59
CA SER A 28 8.23 0.89 -9.50
C SER A 28 7.34 -0.30 -9.88
N LEU A 29 7.40 -1.36 -9.08
CA LEU A 29 6.56 -2.54 -9.27
C LEU A 29 5.46 -2.59 -8.21
N PRO A 30 4.22 -2.95 -8.57
CA PRO A 30 3.15 -3.11 -7.59
C PRO A 30 3.49 -4.22 -6.59
N LEU A 31 3.27 -3.92 -5.30
CA LEU A 31 3.61 -4.84 -4.22
C LEU A 31 2.52 -5.91 -4.08
N LYS A 32 2.92 -7.18 -4.05
CA LYS A 32 1.99 -8.30 -3.82
C LYS A 32 1.24 -8.18 -2.49
N ALA A 33 1.91 -7.66 -1.47
CA ALA A 33 1.32 -7.43 -0.15
C ALA A 33 0.16 -6.42 -0.21
N VAL A 34 0.28 -5.38 -1.03
CA VAL A 34 -0.81 -4.40 -1.25
C VAL A 34 -1.98 -5.10 -1.92
N LYS A 35 -1.74 -5.89 -2.98
CA LYS A 35 -2.82 -6.63 -3.68
C LYS A 35 -3.60 -7.56 -2.77
N ALA A 36 -2.91 -8.28 -1.88
CA ALA A 36 -3.51 -9.27 -0.99
C ALA A 36 -4.40 -8.65 0.10
N ASN A 37 -4.16 -7.38 0.45
CA ASN A 37 -4.82 -6.70 1.55
C ASN A 37 -5.75 -5.55 1.12
N VAL A 38 -6.12 -5.52 -0.15
CA VAL A 38 -7.12 -4.59 -0.69
C VAL A 38 -8.47 -5.31 -0.74
N THR A 39 -9.48 -4.73 -0.09
CA THR A 39 -10.88 -5.06 -0.31
C THR A 39 -11.54 -3.98 -1.17
N HIS A 40 -12.84 -4.10 -1.44
CA HIS A 40 -13.56 -3.15 -2.29
C HIS A 40 -13.53 -1.71 -1.75
N ASP A 41 -13.53 -1.55 -0.43
CA ASP A 41 -13.67 -0.27 0.28
C ASP A 41 -12.59 -0.04 1.35
N ALA A 42 -11.71 -1.00 1.61
CA ALA A 42 -10.68 -0.86 2.62
C ALA A 42 -9.31 -1.37 2.13
N VAL A 43 -8.26 -0.80 2.71
CA VAL A 43 -6.88 -1.22 2.48
C VAL A 43 -6.20 -1.42 3.81
N ASP A 44 -5.48 -2.53 3.94
CA ASP A 44 -4.82 -2.89 5.18
C ASP A 44 -3.34 -3.21 4.96
N LEU A 45 -2.46 -2.25 5.25
CA LEU A 45 -1.06 -2.32 4.86
C LEU A 45 -0.21 -2.89 5.99
N ILE A 46 0.54 -3.94 5.68
CA ILE A 46 1.64 -4.43 6.52
C ILE A 46 2.93 -3.77 6.02
N VAL A 47 3.50 -2.89 6.84
CA VAL A 47 4.55 -1.95 6.39
C VAL A 47 5.97 -2.49 6.48
N ASP A 48 6.18 -3.62 7.14
CA ASP A 48 7.53 -4.12 7.49
C ASP A 48 8.42 -4.43 6.30
N HIS A 49 7.81 -4.72 5.14
CA HIS A 49 8.51 -5.07 3.91
C HIS A 49 8.37 -4.01 2.81
N ILE A 50 7.79 -2.84 3.11
CA ILE A 50 7.64 -1.75 2.13
C ILE A 50 8.91 -0.92 2.12
N LYS A 51 9.61 -0.91 0.98
CA LYS A 51 10.83 -0.11 0.81
C LYS A 51 10.47 1.37 0.68
N ALA A 52 11.41 2.24 1.07
CA ALA A 52 11.29 3.70 0.95
C ALA A 52 10.81 4.15 -0.44
N THR A 53 11.30 3.52 -1.51
CA THR A 53 10.96 3.83 -2.91
C THR A 53 9.51 3.48 -3.27
N ASP A 54 8.93 2.49 -2.61
CA ASP A 54 7.61 1.96 -2.96
C ASP A 54 6.48 2.74 -2.24
N TRP A 55 6.84 3.60 -1.29
CA TRP A 55 5.89 4.47 -0.58
C TRP A 55 5.30 5.56 -1.47
N ALA A 56 6.09 6.13 -2.39
CA ALA A 56 5.62 7.23 -3.24
C ALA A 56 4.38 6.88 -4.09
N PRO A 57 4.33 5.78 -4.85
CA PRO A 57 3.13 5.41 -5.62
C PRO A 57 1.98 4.99 -4.70
N LEU A 58 2.28 4.35 -3.56
CA LEU A 58 1.28 3.88 -2.60
C LEU A 58 0.53 5.03 -1.93
N LEU A 59 1.27 6.02 -1.41
CA LEU A 59 0.69 7.21 -0.79
C LEU A 59 -0.07 8.07 -1.80
N ASN A 60 0.42 8.15 -3.04
CA ASN A 60 -0.29 8.84 -4.12
C ASN A 60 -1.62 8.16 -4.47
N ALA A 61 -1.64 6.83 -4.54
CA ALA A 61 -2.88 6.08 -4.78
C ALA A 61 -3.88 6.30 -3.63
N LEU A 62 -3.42 6.24 -2.38
CA LEU A 62 -4.26 6.47 -1.20
C LEU A 62 -4.85 7.89 -1.19
N ARG A 63 -4.03 8.90 -1.52
CA ARG A 63 -4.46 10.31 -1.59
C ARG A 63 -5.59 10.56 -2.59
N HIS A 64 -5.60 9.86 -3.72
CA HIS A 64 -6.55 10.10 -4.81
C HIS A 64 -7.72 9.10 -4.81
N SER A 65 -7.65 8.06 -3.99
CA SER A 65 -8.72 7.08 -3.87
C SER A 65 -9.97 7.70 -3.25
N LYS A 66 -11.08 7.60 -3.98
CA LYS A 66 -12.41 8.02 -3.50
C LYS A 66 -13.30 6.84 -3.11
N THR A 67 -12.83 5.62 -3.34
CA THR A 67 -13.58 4.38 -3.08
C THR A 67 -13.28 3.81 -1.70
N LEU A 68 -12.13 4.15 -1.12
CA LEU A 68 -11.73 3.68 0.20
C LEU A 68 -12.48 4.44 1.30
N THR A 69 -13.13 3.70 2.18
CA THR A 69 -13.79 4.17 3.41
C THR A 69 -12.91 3.97 4.64
N SER A 70 -11.94 3.04 4.58
CA SER A 70 -11.06 2.70 5.69
C SER A 70 -9.63 2.39 5.22
N ILE A 71 -8.64 2.84 6.00
CA ILE A 71 -7.22 2.56 5.77
C ILE A 71 -6.61 2.07 7.09
N GLY A 72 -6.20 0.80 7.10
CA GLY A 72 -5.39 0.19 8.15
C GLY A 72 -3.91 0.25 7.79
N ILE A 73 -3.07 0.62 8.76
CA ILE A 73 -1.61 0.55 8.64
C ILE A 73 -1.11 -0.18 9.89
N ARG A 74 -0.44 -1.32 9.68
CA ARG A 74 0.09 -2.16 10.75
C ARG A 74 1.55 -2.51 10.49
N SER A 75 2.28 -2.66 11.58
CA SER A 75 3.58 -3.33 11.61
C SER A 75 3.41 -4.65 12.36
N LEU A 76 3.89 -5.73 11.77
CA LEU A 76 4.02 -7.06 12.37
C LEU A 76 5.45 -7.28 12.90
N HIS A 77 6.26 -6.21 12.98
CA HIS A 77 7.56 -6.27 13.62
C HIS A 77 7.37 -6.68 15.08
N GLN A 78 7.62 -7.96 15.36
CA GLN A 78 7.71 -8.44 16.72
C GLN A 78 9.05 -7.91 17.24
N HIS A 79 8.99 -6.82 18.01
CA HIS A 79 10.09 -6.46 18.88
C HIS A 79 10.26 -7.66 19.82
N SER A 80 11.19 -8.55 19.49
CA SER A 80 11.62 -9.60 20.39
C SER A 80 11.77 -8.94 21.75
N LEU A 81 11.07 -9.49 22.74
CA LEU A 81 11.17 -9.13 24.14
C LEU A 81 12.66 -8.95 24.46
N GLU A 82 13.16 -7.71 24.44
CA GLU A 82 14.50 -7.41 24.94
C GLU A 82 14.37 -7.66 26.43
N GLU A 83 14.81 -8.85 26.85
CA GLU A 83 14.92 -9.27 28.24
C GLU A 83 15.35 -8.06 29.08
N PRO A 84 14.57 -7.63 30.09
CA PRO A 84 14.98 -6.53 30.94
C PRO A 84 16.29 -6.93 31.60
N GLY A 85 17.38 -6.33 31.11
CA GLY A 85 18.73 -6.59 31.59
C GLY A 85 18.74 -6.55 33.10
N LEU A 86 19.19 -7.66 33.69
CA LEU A 86 19.50 -7.80 35.11
C LEU A 86 20.38 -6.62 35.55
N TYR A 87 19.76 -5.58 36.11
CA TYR A 87 20.43 -4.64 36.97
C TYR A 87 20.76 -5.38 38.28
N LYS A 88 21.88 -6.11 38.29
CA LYS A 88 22.50 -6.56 39.54
C LYS A 88 23.06 -5.34 40.26
N ARG A 89 22.50 -5.07 41.45
CA ARG A 89 23.10 -4.22 42.49
C ARG A 89 24.28 -4.92 43.14
#